data_AF-A0A7S0WUX1-F1
#
_entry.id   AF-A0A7S0WUX1-F1
#
_cell.length_a   1.000
_cell.length_b   1.000
_cell.length_c   1.000
_cell.angle_alpha   90.00
_cell.angle_beta   90.00
_cell.angle_gamma   90.00
#
_symmetry.space_group_name_H-M   'P 1'
#
loop_
_entity.id
_entity.type
_entity.pdbx_description
1 polymer ?
#
loop_
_entity_poly.entity_id
_entity_poly.type
_entity_poly.pdbx_seq_one_letter_code
_entity_poly.pdbx_strand_id
1 'polypeptide(L)'
;GGGVLTPLPRVLRVLGGPDCLPHLCQVLVTHDPELVPLAASLLTDVLSHNSDALSRVYLTGMFYFALAYPGSNLKELAQLLGVAHLAQASRGVADSGAGVTLAQRSYLGHVLPESMLYCLHTYGPDAFATALCGDTDTPELIWTHAMRTSRLLPQLVAHLGDLRPRLAQAATHTLWDYAPAPPITYPELQPEVWCHRYYLRHLCDEARFPAWPLSDHVALLQALLAEWRAELARQPLAMSASQACGVLGLSPGPDGRVAEEEVRRAYRSLARKYHPDKNPAGRSTFLAVAAAYEVL
;
A
#
# COMPACT_ATOMS: atom_id res chain seq x y z
N GLY A 1 2.70 -34.24 -10.66
CA GLY A 1 1.34 -34.70 -10.98
C GLY A 1 0.75 -33.75 -12.00
N GLY A 2 0.57 -34.21 -13.23
CA GLY A 2 0.01 -33.41 -14.32
C GLY A 2 -1.48 -33.19 -14.10
N GLY A 3 -1.85 -32.02 -13.61
CA GLY A 3 -3.22 -31.54 -13.65
C GLY A 3 -3.54 -31.14 -15.09
N VAL A 4 -4.70 -31.55 -15.59
CA VAL A 4 -5.24 -31.11 -16.88
C VAL A 4 -5.29 -29.57 -16.86
N LEU A 5 -4.43 -28.93 -17.66
CA LEU A 5 -4.44 -27.49 -17.91
C LEU A 5 -5.68 -27.15 -18.75
N THR A 6 -6.86 -27.20 -18.15
CA THR A 6 -8.03 -26.60 -18.81
C THR A 6 -7.78 -25.10 -18.91
N PRO A 7 -7.80 -24.52 -20.12
CA PRO A 7 -7.59 -23.09 -20.26
C PRO A 7 -8.65 -22.34 -19.47
N LEU A 8 -8.24 -21.27 -18.80
CA LEU A 8 -9.14 -20.40 -18.06
C LEU A 8 -10.36 -20.03 -18.93
N PRO A 9 -11.60 -20.04 -18.40
CA PRO A 9 -12.80 -19.65 -19.13
C PRO A 9 -12.58 -18.37 -19.94
N ARG A 10 -13.08 -18.34 -21.18
CA ARG A 10 -12.84 -17.23 -22.13
C ARG A 10 -13.18 -15.87 -21.52
N VAL A 11 -14.28 -15.79 -20.76
CA VAL A 11 -14.71 -14.56 -20.08
C VAL A 11 -13.64 -14.03 -19.13
N LEU A 12 -13.05 -14.87 -18.29
CA LEU A 12 -12.04 -14.46 -17.30
C LEU A 12 -10.70 -14.08 -17.96
N ARG A 13 -10.37 -14.71 -19.11
CA ARG A 13 -9.21 -14.32 -19.92
C ARG A 13 -9.39 -12.94 -20.57
N VAL A 14 -10.59 -12.67 -21.10
CA VAL A 14 -10.89 -11.37 -21.72
C VAL A 14 -10.94 -10.28 -20.66
N LEU A 15 -11.69 -10.48 -19.57
CA LEU A 15 -11.84 -9.48 -18.50
C LEU A 15 -10.51 -9.20 -17.78
N GLY A 16 -9.68 -10.21 -17.56
CA GLY A 16 -8.34 -10.06 -16.98
C GLY A 16 -7.27 -9.59 -17.98
N GLY A 17 -7.63 -9.39 -19.25
CA GLY A 17 -6.73 -8.95 -20.31
C GLY A 17 -6.48 -7.43 -20.28
N PRO A 18 -5.44 -6.95 -20.99
CA PRO A 18 -5.05 -5.54 -21.02
C PRO A 18 -6.13 -4.62 -21.62
N ASP A 19 -7.01 -5.15 -22.47
CA ASP A 19 -8.07 -4.38 -23.12
C ASP A 19 -9.31 -4.16 -22.23
N CYS A 20 -9.41 -4.85 -21.09
CA CYS A 20 -10.58 -4.78 -20.21
C CYS A 20 -10.21 -4.43 -18.77
N LEU A 21 -9.20 -5.10 -18.20
CA LEU A 21 -8.88 -4.98 -16.79
C LEU A 21 -8.60 -3.54 -16.32
N PRO A 22 -7.83 -2.70 -17.06
CA PRO A 22 -7.61 -1.31 -16.66
C PRO A 22 -8.91 -0.50 -16.59
N HIS A 23 -9.82 -0.70 -17.55
CA HIS A 23 -11.11 -0.01 -17.59
C HIS A 23 -12.02 -0.46 -16.43
N LEU A 24 -12.05 -1.76 -16.12
CA LEU A 24 -12.79 -2.29 -14.95
C LEU A 24 -12.26 -1.69 -13.65
N CYS A 25 -10.93 -1.60 -13.49
CA CYS A 25 -10.32 -0.96 -12.32
C CYS A 25 -10.68 0.53 -12.24
N GLN A 26 -10.68 1.24 -13.37
CA GLN A 26 -11.01 2.67 -13.43
C GLN A 26 -12.48 2.98 -13.07
N VAL A 27 -13.39 2.01 -13.08
CA VAL A 27 -14.75 2.18 -12.53
C VAL A 27 -14.69 2.60 -11.05
N LEU A 28 -13.69 2.13 -10.30
CA LEU A 28 -13.51 2.50 -8.88
C LEU A 28 -13.27 4.01 -8.69
N VAL A 29 -12.78 4.70 -9.74
CA VAL A 29 -12.51 6.14 -9.74
C VAL A 29 -13.79 6.95 -9.95
N THR A 30 -14.95 6.36 -10.28
CA THR A 30 -16.20 7.13 -10.41
C THR A 30 -16.72 7.61 -9.06
N HIS A 31 -16.37 6.93 -7.96
CA HIS A 31 -16.96 7.12 -6.64
C HIS A 31 -18.48 6.91 -6.57
N ASP A 32 -19.05 6.24 -7.56
CA ASP A 32 -20.46 5.88 -7.53
C ASP A 32 -20.71 4.77 -6.50
N PRO A 33 -21.57 4.97 -5.49
CA PRO A 33 -21.76 4.03 -4.40
C PRO A 33 -22.45 2.73 -4.80
N GLU A 34 -23.11 2.66 -5.96
CA GLU A 34 -23.73 1.44 -6.47
C GLU A 34 -22.77 0.68 -7.39
N LEU A 35 -22.04 1.39 -8.25
CA LEU A 35 -21.13 0.78 -9.21
C LEU A 35 -19.83 0.29 -8.57
N VAL A 36 -19.30 1.01 -7.58
CA VAL A 36 -18.00 0.67 -6.96
C VAL A 36 -18.02 -0.73 -6.32
N PRO A 37 -19.01 -1.11 -5.50
CA PRO A 37 -19.11 -2.47 -4.97
C PRO A 37 -19.25 -3.54 -6.04
N LEU A 38 -20.07 -3.29 -7.08
CA LEU A 38 -20.28 -4.23 -8.19
C LEU A 38 -18.98 -4.47 -8.97
N ALA A 39 -18.23 -3.40 -9.27
CA ALA A 39 -16.95 -3.49 -9.94
C ALA A 39 -15.92 -4.22 -9.07
N ALA A 40 -15.87 -3.93 -7.76
CA ALA A 40 -14.95 -4.59 -6.84
C ALA A 40 -15.25 -6.10 -6.70
N SER A 41 -16.52 -6.48 -6.65
CA SER A 41 -16.96 -7.88 -6.64
C SER A 41 -16.55 -8.61 -7.93
N LEU A 42 -16.86 -8.03 -9.10
CA LEU A 42 -16.45 -8.59 -10.38
C LEU A 42 -14.92 -8.74 -10.51
N LEU A 43 -14.17 -7.72 -10.09
CA LEU A 43 -12.71 -7.77 -10.09
C LEU A 43 -12.19 -8.88 -9.17
N THR A 44 -12.80 -9.07 -8.01
CA THR A 44 -12.43 -10.14 -7.07
C THR A 44 -12.60 -11.51 -7.73
N ASP A 45 -13.73 -11.75 -8.41
CA ASP A 45 -14.00 -13.01 -9.11
C ASP A 45 -13.03 -13.23 -10.27
N VAL A 46 -12.77 -12.20 -11.07
CA VAL A 46 -11.85 -12.27 -12.22
C VAL A 46 -10.43 -12.57 -11.78
N LEU A 47 -9.93 -11.88 -10.76
CA LEU A 47 -8.54 -11.97 -10.33
C LEU A 47 -8.27 -13.23 -9.51
N SER A 48 -9.21 -13.70 -8.68
CA SER A 48 -9.05 -14.93 -7.88
C SER A 48 -8.81 -16.17 -8.74
N HIS A 49 -9.32 -16.16 -9.99
CA HIS A 49 -9.16 -17.26 -10.93
C HIS A 49 -8.10 -16.99 -12.00
N ASN A 50 -7.49 -15.80 -12.04
CA ASN A 50 -6.52 -15.40 -13.04
C ASN A 50 -5.23 -14.89 -12.37
N SER A 51 -4.36 -15.82 -11.95
CA SER A 51 -3.11 -15.51 -11.24
C SER A 51 -2.17 -14.60 -12.02
N ASP A 52 -2.17 -14.71 -13.35
CA ASP A 52 -1.35 -13.88 -14.23
C ASP A 52 -1.81 -12.41 -14.19
N ALA A 53 -3.12 -12.16 -14.33
CA ALA A 53 -3.70 -10.82 -14.16
C ALA A 53 -3.54 -10.29 -12.73
N LEU A 54 -3.81 -11.13 -11.72
CA LEU A 54 -3.68 -10.81 -10.30
C LEU A 54 -2.27 -10.32 -9.95
N SER A 55 -1.24 -10.97 -10.49
CA SER A 55 0.15 -10.60 -10.20
C SER A 55 0.58 -9.24 -10.75
N ARG A 56 -0.17 -8.69 -11.70
CA ARG A 56 0.14 -7.41 -12.38
C ARG A 56 -0.94 -6.35 -12.19
N VAL A 57 -1.99 -6.62 -11.41
CA VAL A 57 -3.11 -5.68 -11.21
C VAL A 57 -2.66 -4.37 -10.57
N TYR A 58 -1.54 -4.35 -9.84
CA TYR A 58 -0.99 -3.12 -9.30
C TYR A 58 -0.69 -2.05 -10.37
N LEU A 59 -0.40 -2.45 -11.61
CA LEU A 59 -0.16 -1.55 -12.74
C LEU A 59 -1.41 -0.80 -13.19
N THR A 60 -2.61 -1.28 -12.87
CA THR A 60 -3.86 -0.63 -13.29
C THR A 60 -4.27 0.51 -12.35
N GLY A 61 -3.58 0.69 -11.21
CA GLY A 61 -3.95 1.66 -10.18
C GLY A 61 -5.06 1.18 -9.24
N MET A 62 -5.53 -0.07 -9.37
CA MET A 62 -6.64 -0.65 -8.59
C MET A 62 -6.57 -0.35 -7.09
N PHE A 63 -5.40 -0.58 -6.47
CA PHE A 63 -5.20 -0.34 -5.03
C PHE A 63 -5.44 1.12 -4.63
N TYR A 64 -4.97 2.06 -5.46
CA TYR A 64 -5.12 3.48 -5.20
C TYR A 64 -6.56 3.92 -5.42
N PHE A 65 -7.23 3.39 -6.44
CA PHE A 65 -8.63 3.71 -6.69
C PHE A 65 -9.54 3.19 -5.57
N ALA A 66 -9.30 1.96 -5.10
CA ALA A 66 -10.06 1.37 -4.00
C ALA A 66 -9.88 2.15 -2.70
N LEU A 67 -8.64 2.53 -2.34
CA LEU A 67 -8.38 3.29 -1.12
C LEU A 67 -8.74 4.79 -1.22
N ALA A 68 -8.81 5.34 -2.43
CA ALA A 68 -9.27 6.72 -2.67
C ALA A 68 -10.79 6.88 -2.59
N TYR A 69 -11.54 5.78 -2.48
CA TYR A 69 -13.00 5.81 -2.37
C TYR A 69 -13.46 6.42 -1.03
N PRO A 70 -14.24 7.52 -1.04
CA PRO A 70 -14.61 8.26 0.16
C PRO A 70 -15.85 7.66 0.85
N GLY A 71 -16.58 6.76 0.19
CA GLY A 71 -17.78 6.12 0.76
C GLY A 71 -17.46 5.15 1.89
N SER A 72 -18.49 4.72 2.62
CA SER A 72 -18.36 3.82 3.77
C SER A 72 -18.68 2.35 3.47
N ASN A 73 -19.30 2.07 2.31
CA ASN A 73 -19.58 0.76 1.74
C ASN A 73 -18.30 0.11 1.17
N LEU A 74 -17.37 -0.23 2.06
CA LEU A 74 -16.02 -0.72 1.71
C LEU A 74 -15.89 -2.24 1.66
N LYS A 75 -16.95 -2.99 1.91
CA LYS A 75 -16.88 -4.45 2.08
C LYS A 75 -16.25 -5.13 0.86
N GLU A 76 -16.79 -4.89 -0.32
CA GLU A 76 -16.33 -5.49 -1.58
C GLU A 76 -14.94 -5.00 -1.95
N LEU A 77 -14.61 -3.74 -1.64
CA LEU A 77 -13.26 -3.20 -1.83
C LEU A 77 -12.24 -3.88 -0.91
N ALA A 78 -12.58 -4.10 0.35
CA ALA A 78 -11.72 -4.80 1.28
C ALA A 78 -11.47 -6.25 0.84
N GLN A 79 -12.48 -6.92 0.28
CA GLN A 79 -12.34 -8.27 -0.28
C GLN A 79 -11.37 -8.29 -1.46
N LEU A 80 -11.53 -7.34 -2.38
CA LEU A 80 -10.62 -7.16 -3.52
C LEU A 80 -9.18 -6.90 -3.06
N LEU A 81 -9.00 -6.00 -2.08
CA LEU A 81 -7.68 -5.70 -1.50
C LEU A 81 -7.08 -6.93 -0.81
N GLY A 82 -7.88 -7.71 -0.08
CA GLY A 82 -7.46 -8.92 0.63
C GLY A 82 -6.93 -10.00 -0.30
N VAL A 83 -7.58 -10.21 -1.45
CA VAL A 83 -7.08 -11.15 -2.48
C VAL A 83 -5.80 -10.64 -3.15
N ALA A 84 -5.65 -9.33 -3.32
CA ALA A 84 -4.62 -8.76 -4.19
C ALA A 84 -3.33 -8.35 -3.48
N HIS A 85 -3.37 -7.85 -2.24
CA HIS A 85 -2.26 -7.08 -1.67
C HIS A 85 -0.95 -7.86 -1.51
N LEU A 86 -0.98 -9.19 -1.37
CA LEU A 86 0.21 -10.04 -1.25
C LEU A 86 0.58 -10.79 -2.54
N ALA A 87 -0.17 -10.59 -3.63
CA ALA A 87 -0.03 -11.38 -4.85
C ALA A 87 0.79 -10.68 -5.95
N GLN A 88 1.33 -9.48 -5.71
CA GLN A 88 1.90 -8.62 -6.76
C GLN A 88 3.34 -8.98 -7.13
N ALA A 89 3.62 -9.06 -8.44
CA ALA A 89 4.92 -9.43 -9.01
C ALA A 89 6.02 -8.40 -8.72
N SER A 90 5.67 -7.12 -8.53
CA SER A 90 6.63 -6.05 -8.20
C SER A 90 7.44 -6.31 -6.93
N ARG A 91 6.92 -7.14 -6.01
CA ARG A 91 7.63 -7.53 -4.79
C ARG A 91 8.64 -8.66 -5.02
N GLY A 92 8.53 -9.41 -6.12
CA GLY A 92 9.45 -10.49 -6.50
C GLY A 92 9.53 -11.64 -5.48
N VAL A 93 10.06 -12.78 -5.91
CA VAL A 93 10.30 -13.98 -5.06
C VAL A 93 11.42 -13.74 -4.02
N ALA A 94 11.96 -12.52 -3.93
CA ALA A 94 13.19 -12.21 -3.18
C ALA A 94 12.99 -11.94 -1.68
N ASP A 95 11.75 -11.87 -1.17
CA ASP A 95 11.47 -11.40 0.19
C ASP A 95 10.71 -12.42 1.06
N SER A 96 10.84 -13.71 0.75
CA SER A 96 10.32 -14.81 1.61
C SER A 96 11.34 -15.28 2.67
N GLY A 97 12.42 -14.53 2.88
CA GLY A 97 13.41 -14.81 3.91
C GLY A 97 12.87 -14.57 5.32
N ALA A 98 13.48 -15.20 6.32
CA ALA A 98 13.19 -14.91 7.71
C ALA A 98 13.51 -13.43 8.02
N GLY A 99 12.52 -12.65 8.47
CA GLY A 99 12.69 -11.26 8.91
C GLY A 99 12.02 -10.19 8.04
N VAL A 100 11.33 -10.56 6.95
CA VAL A 100 10.59 -9.60 6.11
C VAL A 100 9.24 -9.28 6.74
N THR A 101 8.96 -8.00 6.95
CA THR A 101 7.72 -7.51 7.58
C THR A 101 6.50 -7.68 6.67
N LEU A 102 5.29 -7.61 7.23
CA LEU A 102 4.08 -7.68 6.41
C LEU A 102 3.96 -6.46 5.49
N ALA A 103 4.42 -5.29 5.97
CA ALA A 103 4.52 -4.09 5.15
C ALA A 103 5.44 -4.29 3.94
N GLN A 104 6.58 -4.94 4.09
CA GLN A 104 7.50 -5.20 2.96
C GLN A 104 6.92 -6.18 1.93
N ARG A 105 6.15 -7.18 2.38
CA ARG A 105 5.49 -8.17 1.51
C ARG A 105 4.25 -7.62 0.79
N SER A 106 3.52 -6.73 1.44
CA SER A 106 2.29 -6.15 0.93
C SER A 106 2.57 -5.05 -0.11
N TYR A 107 1.85 -5.04 -1.23
CA TYR A 107 1.83 -3.89 -2.13
C TYR A 107 1.35 -2.62 -1.44
N LEU A 108 0.50 -2.74 -0.41
CA LEU A 108 -0.03 -1.62 0.35
C LEU A 108 0.92 -1.14 1.47
N GLY A 109 2.10 -1.74 1.62
CA GLY A 109 3.10 -1.41 2.66
C GLY A 109 3.51 0.05 2.73
N HIS A 110 3.52 0.74 1.59
CA HIS A 110 3.87 2.16 1.51
C HIS A 110 2.64 3.08 1.64
N VAL A 111 1.43 2.53 1.70
CA VAL A 111 0.18 3.32 1.75
C VAL A 111 -0.49 3.23 3.11
N LEU A 112 -0.50 2.05 3.73
CA LEU A 112 -1.20 1.79 4.97
C LEU A 112 -0.22 1.40 6.10
N PRO A 113 -0.52 1.76 7.36
CA PRO A 113 0.24 1.28 8.51
C PRO A 113 0.23 -0.25 8.59
N GLU A 114 1.29 -0.82 9.16
CA GLU A 114 1.41 -2.28 9.27
C GLU A 114 0.29 -2.91 10.09
N SER A 115 -0.26 -2.22 11.09
CA SER A 115 -1.43 -2.68 11.85
C SER A 115 -2.69 -2.83 10.98
N MET A 116 -2.90 -1.95 10.00
CA MET A 116 -4.03 -2.07 9.06
C MET A 116 -3.84 -3.24 8.10
N LEU A 117 -2.60 -3.50 7.68
CA LEU A 117 -2.26 -4.67 6.88
C LEU A 117 -2.43 -5.96 7.67
N TYR A 118 -2.03 -5.96 8.94
CA TYR A 118 -2.24 -7.07 9.85
C TYR A 118 -3.72 -7.35 10.04
N CYS A 119 -4.54 -6.30 10.22
CA CYS A 119 -6.00 -6.44 10.30
C CYS A 119 -6.57 -7.11 9.04
N LEU A 120 -6.19 -6.63 7.84
CA LEU A 120 -6.62 -7.23 6.57
C LEU A 120 -6.19 -8.69 6.43
N HIS A 121 -4.96 -9.01 6.83
CA HIS A 121 -4.36 -10.33 6.66
C HIS A 121 -4.89 -11.36 7.66
N THR A 122 -5.01 -10.97 8.93
CA THR A 122 -5.28 -11.88 10.06
C THR A 122 -6.76 -11.91 10.43
N TYR A 123 -7.43 -10.75 10.48
CA TYR A 123 -8.86 -10.66 10.83
C TYR A 123 -9.77 -10.63 9.60
N GLY A 124 -9.19 -10.40 8.43
CA GLY A 124 -9.85 -10.51 7.14
C GLY A 124 -10.51 -9.21 6.65
N PRO A 125 -11.07 -9.26 5.42
CA PRO A 125 -11.63 -8.10 4.75
C PRO A 125 -12.73 -7.36 5.52
N ASP A 126 -13.64 -8.09 6.17
CA ASP A 126 -14.77 -7.46 6.86
C ASP A 126 -14.29 -6.63 8.06
N ALA A 127 -13.37 -7.18 8.87
CA ALA A 127 -12.76 -6.47 9.98
C ALA A 127 -11.97 -5.24 9.50
N PHE A 128 -11.23 -5.38 8.41
CA PHE A 128 -10.53 -4.27 7.78
C PHE A 128 -11.47 -3.16 7.28
N ALA A 129 -12.58 -3.51 6.63
CA ALA A 129 -13.57 -2.55 6.16
C ALA A 129 -14.19 -1.76 7.34
N THR A 130 -14.53 -2.45 8.42
CA THR A 130 -15.02 -1.83 9.65
C THR A 130 -13.97 -0.88 10.25
N ALA A 131 -12.73 -1.33 10.38
CA ALA A 131 -11.64 -0.51 10.91
C ALA A 131 -11.38 0.72 10.04
N LEU A 132 -11.33 0.56 8.71
CA LEU A 132 -11.03 1.64 7.77
C LEU A 132 -12.09 2.77 7.80
N CYS A 133 -13.34 2.46 8.13
CA CYS A 133 -14.42 3.43 8.30
C CYS A 133 -14.57 3.99 9.72
N GLY A 134 -14.05 3.28 10.72
CA GLY A 134 -14.26 3.61 12.13
C GLY A 134 -13.06 4.28 12.80
N ASP A 135 -13.20 4.45 14.10
CA ASP A 135 -12.13 4.83 15.02
C ASP A 135 -11.79 3.61 15.88
N THR A 136 -10.52 3.23 15.88
CA THR A 136 -9.96 2.17 16.71
C THR A 136 -8.73 2.72 17.43
N ASP A 137 -8.71 2.56 18.73
CA ASP A 137 -7.61 3.00 19.59
C ASP A 137 -7.37 1.91 20.64
N THR A 138 -6.59 0.91 20.24
CA THR A 138 -6.30 -0.29 21.02
C THR A 138 -4.84 -0.70 20.87
N PRO A 139 -4.31 -1.55 21.76
CA PRO A 139 -2.97 -2.11 21.59
C PRO A 139 -2.74 -2.82 20.26
N GLU A 140 -3.78 -3.34 19.59
CA GLU A 140 -3.63 -4.04 18.30
C GLU A 140 -3.85 -3.14 17.08
N LEU A 141 -4.56 -2.03 17.24
CA LEU A 141 -4.90 -1.17 16.12
C LEU A 141 -5.18 0.25 16.59
N ILE A 142 -4.42 1.17 16.02
CA ILE A 142 -4.62 2.61 16.12
C ILE A 142 -4.92 3.07 14.70
N TRP A 143 -6.17 3.42 14.46
CA TRP A 143 -6.64 3.97 13.19
C TRP A 143 -7.85 4.85 13.46
N THR A 144 -7.87 6.04 12.88
CA THR A 144 -9.01 6.95 13.04
C THR A 144 -9.58 7.38 11.71
N HIS A 145 -10.84 7.79 11.73
CA HIS A 145 -11.50 8.45 10.62
C HIS A 145 -10.72 9.70 10.18
N ALA A 146 -10.07 10.42 11.11
CA ALA A 146 -9.18 11.53 10.81
C ALA A 146 -7.94 11.10 10.01
N MET A 147 -7.29 9.97 10.37
CA MET A 147 -6.17 9.42 9.60
C MET A 147 -6.61 9.06 8.17
N ARG A 148 -7.81 8.50 8.00
CA ARG A 148 -8.35 8.24 6.66
C ARG A 148 -8.61 9.53 5.87
N THR A 149 -9.36 10.47 6.44
CA THR A 149 -9.89 11.65 5.73
C THR A 149 -8.87 12.76 5.55
N SER A 150 -7.94 12.92 6.49
CA SER A 150 -6.96 14.00 6.49
C SER A 150 -5.56 13.56 6.02
N ARG A 151 -5.27 12.24 5.97
CA ARG A 151 -3.99 11.72 5.48
C ARG A 151 -4.14 10.88 4.22
N LEU A 152 -4.83 9.74 4.33
CA LEU A 152 -4.89 8.74 3.25
C LEU A 152 -5.58 9.30 2.00
N LEU A 153 -6.82 9.79 2.14
CA LEU A 153 -7.62 10.26 1.01
C LEU A 153 -6.95 11.44 0.27
N PRO A 154 -6.49 12.53 0.93
CA PRO A 154 -5.88 13.66 0.23
C PRO A 154 -4.62 13.27 -0.54
N GLN A 155 -3.76 12.42 0.05
CA GLN A 155 -2.53 11.97 -0.62
C GLN A 155 -2.82 11.09 -1.83
N LEU A 156 -3.80 10.18 -1.73
CA LEU A 156 -4.21 9.37 -2.87
C LEU A 156 -4.88 10.22 -3.95
N VAL A 157 -5.78 11.14 -3.60
CA VAL A 157 -6.40 12.07 -4.57
C VAL A 157 -5.34 12.91 -5.29
N ALA A 158 -4.34 13.43 -4.56
CA ALA A 158 -3.22 14.17 -5.16
C ALA A 158 -2.33 13.28 -6.06
N HIS A 159 -2.19 12.00 -5.73
CA HIS A 159 -1.48 11.03 -6.56
C HIS A 159 -2.24 10.71 -7.86
N LEU A 160 -3.57 10.56 -7.78
CA LEU A 160 -4.45 10.33 -8.94
C LEU A 160 -4.53 11.53 -9.87
N GLY A 161 -4.29 12.74 -9.34
CA GLY A 161 -4.19 13.97 -10.13
C GLY A 161 -5.47 14.25 -10.93
N ASP A 162 -5.30 14.52 -12.22
CA ASP A 162 -6.38 14.88 -13.15
C ASP A 162 -7.04 13.66 -13.82
N LEU A 163 -6.79 12.44 -13.33
CA LEU A 163 -7.34 11.22 -13.94
C LEU A 163 -8.87 11.29 -14.08
N ARG A 164 -9.58 11.72 -13.03
CA ARG A 164 -11.05 11.86 -13.05
C ARG A 164 -11.56 12.78 -14.15
N PRO A 165 -11.15 14.05 -14.23
CA PRO A 165 -11.63 14.93 -15.30
C PRO A 165 -11.21 14.43 -16.69
N ARG A 166 -10.04 13.80 -16.85
CA ARG A 166 -9.65 13.19 -18.14
C ARG A 166 -10.57 12.02 -18.51
N LEU A 167 -10.95 11.18 -17.56
CA LEU A 167 -11.91 10.10 -17.79
C LEU A 167 -13.30 10.61 -18.17
N ALA A 168 -13.76 11.69 -17.53
CA ALA A 168 -15.04 12.30 -17.88
C ALA A 168 -15.06 12.85 -19.32
N GLN A 169 -13.91 13.28 -19.85
CA GLN A 169 -13.78 13.81 -21.21
C GLN A 169 -13.62 12.70 -22.27
N ALA A 170 -12.84 11.66 -21.97
CA ALA A 170 -12.51 10.62 -22.94
C ALA A 170 -12.30 9.24 -22.27
N ALA A 171 -13.37 8.66 -21.72
CA ALA A 171 -13.32 7.41 -20.95
C ALA A 171 -12.72 6.22 -21.71
N THR A 172 -12.96 6.11 -23.02
CA THR A 172 -12.50 4.97 -23.85
C THR A 172 -11.02 5.05 -24.24
N HIS A 173 -10.44 6.25 -24.27
CA HIS A 173 -9.05 6.46 -24.69
C HIS A 173 -8.12 6.82 -23.54
N THR A 174 -8.68 7.15 -22.37
CA THR A 174 -7.90 7.51 -21.19
C THR A 174 -7.67 6.29 -20.32
N LEU A 175 -6.41 5.89 -20.21
CA LEU A 175 -5.95 4.87 -19.26
C LEU A 175 -5.10 5.51 -18.17
N TRP A 176 -5.10 4.87 -17.00
CA TRP A 176 -4.13 5.17 -15.95
C TRP A 176 -2.71 4.84 -16.44
N ASP A 177 -1.80 5.81 -16.34
CA ASP A 177 -0.37 5.57 -16.52
C ASP A 177 0.25 5.30 -15.16
N TYR A 178 0.64 4.06 -14.93
CA TYR A 178 1.19 3.61 -13.67
C TYR A 178 2.39 4.44 -13.21
N ALA A 179 2.28 4.95 -11.99
CA ALA A 179 3.39 5.44 -11.18
C ALA A 179 3.18 4.98 -9.74
N PRO A 180 4.23 4.55 -9.02
CA PRO A 180 4.09 4.21 -7.61
C PRO A 180 3.77 5.47 -6.80
N ALA A 181 2.82 5.35 -5.87
CA ALA A 181 2.54 6.39 -4.90
C ALA A 181 3.75 6.60 -3.99
N PRO A 182 4.08 7.85 -3.62
CA PRO A 182 5.02 8.12 -2.54
C PRO A 182 4.52 7.46 -1.23
N PRO A 183 5.43 6.96 -0.37
CA PRO A 183 5.07 6.51 0.97
C PRO A 183 4.23 7.52 1.75
N ILE A 184 3.15 7.05 2.36
CA ILE A 184 2.25 7.85 3.20
C ILE A 184 2.73 7.76 4.64
N THR A 185 3.02 8.92 5.24
CA THR A 185 3.38 9.02 6.65
C THR A 185 2.16 9.29 7.52
N TYR A 186 2.18 8.71 8.73
CA TYR A 186 1.14 8.85 9.74
C TYR A 186 1.77 9.42 11.03
N PRO A 187 1.81 10.75 11.18
CA PRO A 187 2.39 11.40 12.36
C PRO A 187 1.78 10.91 13.68
N GLU A 188 0.51 10.52 13.64
CA GLU A 188 -0.24 9.99 14.77
C GLU A 188 0.39 8.69 15.34
N LEU A 189 1.12 7.94 14.49
CA LEU A 189 1.77 6.68 14.84
C LEU A 189 3.28 6.82 15.10
N GLN A 190 3.90 7.98 14.83
CA GLN A 190 5.33 8.20 15.11
C GLN A 190 5.77 7.94 16.56
N PRO A 191 4.97 8.22 17.61
CA PRO A 191 5.39 7.93 18.97
C PRO A 191 5.24 6.45 19.36
N GLU A 192 4.73 5.61 18.45
CA GLU A 192 4.47 4.20 18.68
C GLU A 192 5.51 3.31 18.01
N VAL A 193 5.78 2.18 18.64
CA VAL A 193 6.55 1.08 18.02
C VAL A 193 5.57 -0.05 17.76
N TRP A 194 5.33 -0.35 16.49
CA TRP A 194 4.58 -1.53 16.09
C TRP A 194 5.50 -2.75 16.10
N CYS A 195 5.16 -3.78 16.87
CA CYS A 195 5.93 -5.01 16.94
C CYS A 195 5.00 -6.22 16.85
N HIS A 196 5.16 -7.01 15.80
CA HIS A 196 4.37 -8.20 15.45
C HIS A 196 2.86 -7.94 15.27
N ARG A 197 2.16 -7.67 16.37
CA ARG A 197 0.70 -7.51 16.48
C ARG A 197 0.30 -6.30 17.33
N TYR A 198 1.25 -5.69 18.04
CA TYR A 198 0.94 -4.71 19.07
C TYR A 198 1.71 -3.41 18.91
N TYR A 199 1.04 -2.30 19.17
CA TYR A 199 1.62 -1.01 19.49
C TYR A 199 2.13 -1.04 20.93
N LEU A 200 3.45 -1.06 21.10
CA LEU A 200 4.07 -1.37 22.39
C LEU A 200 3.75 -0.35 23.48
N ARG A 201 3.63 0.94 23.13
CA ARG A 201 3.29 1.94 24.13
C ARG A 201 1.84 1.80 24.58
N HIS A 202 0.91 1.47 23.68
CA HIS A 202 -0.47 1.16 24.06
C HIS A 202 -0.57 -0.14 24.86
N LEU A 203 0.19 -1.17 24.48
CA LEU A 203 0.21 -2.44 25.20
C LEU A 203 0.72 -2.29 26.64
N CYS A 204 1.68 -1.40 26.88
CA CYS A 204 2.22 -1.11 28.20
C CYS A 204 1.37 -0.13 29.03
N ASP A 205 0.30 0.45 28.47
CA ASP A 205 -0.59 1.35 29.19
C ASP A 205 -1.66 0.56 29.97
N GLU A 206 -1.24 0.01 31.12
CA GLU A 206 -2.12 -0.78 31.99
C GLU A 206 -3.27 0.03 32.61
N ALA A 207 -3.16 1.36 32.63
CA ALA A 207 -4.23 2.23 33.12
C ALA A 207 -5.40 2.30 32.14
N ARG A 208 -5.10 2.40 30.84
CA ARG A 208 -6.13 2.41 29.77
C ARG A 208 -6.57 1.01 29.36
N PHE A 209 -5.65 0.04 29.34
CA PHE A 209 -5.87 -1.32 28.85
C PHE A 209 -5.47 -2.38 29.88
N PRO A 210 -6.17 -2.45 31.03
CA PRO A 210 -5.83 -3.39 32.09
C PRO A 210 -5.99 -4.84 31.60
N ALA A 211 -4.95 -5.66 31.84
CA ALA A 211 -4.92 -7.09 31.49
C ALA A 211 -5.27 -7.41 30.03
N TRP A 212 -4.78 -6.59 29.08
CA TRP A 212 -4.99 -6.85 27.65
C TRP A 212 -4.49 -8.26 27.27
N PRO A 213 -5.29 -9.08 26.56
CA PRO A 213 -4.92 -10.44 26.24
C PRO A 213 -3.77 -10.49 25.21
N LEU A 214 -2.69 -11.17 25.58
CA LEU A 214 -1.55 -11.42 24.70
C LEU A 214 -1.77 -12.68 23.86
N SER A 215 -2.01 -12.47 22.57
CA SER A 215 -2.00 -13.53 21.55
C SER A 215 -0.62 -13.67 20.95
N ASP A 216 -0.32 -14.86 20.42
CA ASP A 216 0.94 -15.14 19.70
C ASP A 216 2.20 -14.76 20.50
N HIS A 217 2.15 -14.92 21.83
CA HIS A 217 3.17 -14.44 22.77
C HIS A 217 4.60 -14.90 22.45
N VAL A 218 4.77 -16.10 21.89
CA VAL A 218 6.09 -16.59 21.44
C VAL A 218 6.60 -15.80 20.24
N ALA A 219 5.76 -15.56 19.23
CA ALA A 219 6.11 -14.79 18.05
C ALA A 219 6.35 -13.31 18.40
N LEU A 220 5.53 -12.76 19.31
CA LEU A 220 5.75 -11.43 19.88
C LEU A 220 7.12 -11.33 20.57
N LEU A 221 7.48 -12.28 21.45
CA LEU A 221 8.78 -12.26 22.13
C LEU A 221 9.95 -12.36 21.13
N GLN A 222 9.83 -13.20 20.11
CA GLN A 222 10.83 -13.31 19.05
C GLN A 222 11.00 -11.99 18.28
N ALA A 223 9.89 -11.34 17.91
CA ALA A 223 9.90 -10.05 17.24
C ALA A 223 10.49 -8.94 18.12
N LEU A 224 10.12 -8.89 19.40
CA LEU A 224 10.68 -7.95 20.38
C LEU A 224 12.19 -8.09 20.51
N LEU A 225 12.69 -9.33 20.60
CA LEU A 225 14.12 -9.59 20.66
C LEU A 225 14.84 -9.21 19.35
N ALA A 226 14.19 -9.37 18.20
CA ALA A 226 14.72 -8.95 16.91
C ALA A 226 14.80 -7.42 16.81
N GLU A 227 13.73 -6.70 17.14
CA GLU A 227 13.69 -5.23 17.15
C GLU A 227 14.70 -4.65 18.14
N TRP A 228 14.78 -5.22 19.34
CA TRP A 228 15.77 -4.78 20.34
C TRP A 228 17.21 -4.95 19.83
N ARG A 229 17.52 -6.07 19.18
CA ARG A 229 18.84 -6.30 18.57
C ARG A 229 19.10 -5.31 17.43
N ALA A 230 18.09 -5.01 16.61
CA ALA A 230 18.20 -4.05 15.52
C ALA A 230 18.47 -2.63 16.05
N GLU A 231 17.78 -2.21 17.11
CA GLU A 231 18.00 -0.90 17.73
C GLU A 231 19.40 -0.81 18.37
N LEU A 232 19.87 -1.87 19.04
CA LEU A 232 21.24 -1.93 19.56
C LEU A 232 22.31 -1.89 18.46
N ALA A 233 22.00 -2.43 17.29
CA ALA A 233 22.88 -2.42 16.12
C ALA A 233 22.76 -1.13 15.28
N ARG A 234 21.83 -0.23 15.61
CA ARG A 234 21.52 0.95 14.80
C ARG A 234 22.71 1.89 14.76
N GLN A 235 23.26 2.05 13.57
CA GLN A 235 24.29 3.05 13.28
C GLN A 235 23.62 4.38 12.90
N PRO A 236 24.29 5.53 13.12
CA PRO A 236 23.78 6.82 12.61
C PRO A 236 23.55 6.75 11.10
N LEU A 237 22.46 7.39 10.64
CA LEU A 237 21.98 7.34 9.24
C LEU A 237 23.13 7.48 8.23
N ALA A 238 23.29 6.48 7.34
CA ALA A 238 24.35 6.44 6.35
C ALA A 238 24.18 7.48 5.22
N MET A 239 22.96 8.00 5.03
CA MET A 239 22.62 8.99 4.02
C MET A 239 22.11 10.28 4.66
N SER A 240 22.84 11.37 4.45
CA SER A 240 22.44 12.72 4.85
C SER A 240 21.32 13.27 3.97
N ALA A 241 20.54 14.23 4.48
CA ALA A 241 19.51 14.93 3.70
C ALA A 241 20.06 15.54 2.40
N SER A 242 21.30 16.04 2.40
CA SER A 242 21.97 16.55 1.19
C SER A 242 22.19 15.47 0.13
N GLN A 243 22.60 14.26 0.53
CA GLN A 243 22.77 13.13 -0.38
C GLN A 243 21.42 12.65 -0.91
N ALA A 244 20.38 12.61 -0.08
CA ALA A 244 19.02 12.26 -0.49
C ALA A 244 18.47 13.27 -1.53
N CYS A 245 18.66 14.57 -1.30
CA CYS A 245 18.34 15.62 -2.27
C CYS A 245 19.08 15.41 -3.60
N GLY A 246 20.38 15.07 -3.54
CA GLY A 246 21.18 14.76 -4.73
C GLY A 246 20.63 13.58 -5.53
N VAL A 247 20.19 12.50 -4.87
CA VAL A 247 19.57 11.34 -5.53
C VAL A 247 18.24 11.71 -6.21
N LEU A 248 17.43 12.57 -5.58
CA LEU A 248 16.18 13.06 -6.17
C LEU A 248 16.37 14.21 -7.18
N GLY A 249 17.59 14.71 -7.36
CA GLY A 249 17.89 15.85 -8.23
C GLY A 249 17.30 17.17 -7.71
N LEU A 250 17.13 17.30 -6.40
CA LEU A 250 16.57 18.46 -5.72
C LEU A 250 17.70 19.34 -5.14
N SER A 251 17.50 20.65 -5.19
CA SER A 251 18.37 21.61 -4.52
C SER A 251 17.68 22.09 -3.24
N PRO A 252 18.26 21.85 -2.05
CA PRO A 252 17.69 22.34 -0.81
C PRO A 252 17.61 23.87 -0.80
N GLY A 253 16.53 24.42 -0.23
CA GLY A 253 16.39 25.86 -0.03
C GLY A 253 17.40 26.43 0.96
N PRO A 254 17.39 27.75 1.22
CA PRO A 254 18.30 28.41 2.16
C PRO A 254 18.25 27.82 3.59
N ASP A 255 17.13 27.21 3.98
CA ASP A 255 16.94 26.56 5.28
C ASP A 255 17.33 25.07 5.30
N GLY A 256 17.90 24.54 4.20
CA GLY A 256 18.29 23.13 4.08
C GLY A 256 17.12 22.16 3.87
N ARG A 257 15.88 22.66 3.76
CA ARG A 257 14.65 21.88 3.54
C ARG A 257 14.14 22.05 2.11
N VAL A 258 13.45 21.02 1.61
CA VAL A 258 12.74 21.02 0.32
C VAL A 258 11.25 20.92 0.59
N ALA A 259 10.42 21.59 -0.21
CA ALA A 259 8.97 21.48 -0.06
C ALA A 259 8.50 20.05 -0.37
N GLU A 260 7.63 19.49 0.47
CA GLU A 260 7.14 18.10 0.34
C GLU A 260 6.55 17.82 -1.06
N GLU A 261 5.88 18.80 -1.64
CA GLU A 261 5.33 18.71 -3.00
C GLU A 261 6.41 18.57 -4.10
N GLU A 262 7.57 19.19 -3.91
CA GLU A 262 8.71 19.07 -4.83
C GLU A 262 9.38 17.71 -4.71
N VAL A 263 9.55 17.22 -3.47
CA VAL A 263 10.07 15.88 -3.17
C VAL A 263 9.17 14.81 -3.82
N ARG A 264 7.85 14.90 -3.63
CA ARG A 264 6.86 13.99 -4.24
C ARG A 264 6.87 14.05 -5.78
N ARG A 265 7.05 15.24 -6.37
CA ARG A 265 7.13 15.40 -7.83
C ARG A 265 8.38 14.73 -8.40
N ALA A 266 9.54 14.96 -7.78
CA ALA A 266 10.81 14.36 -8.18
C ALA A 266 10.77 12.84 -8.06
N TYR A 267 10.28 12.32 -6.92
CA TYR A 267 10.10 10.89 -6.70
C TYR A 267 9.22 10.27 -7.79
N ARG A 268 8.02 10.82 -8.06
CA ARG A 268 7.11 10.29 -9.09
C ARG A 268 7.77 10.20 -10.48
N SER A 269 8.49 11.24 -10.87
CA SER A 269 9.20 11.29 -12.15
C SER A 269 10.27 10.21 -12.27
N LEU A 270 11.12 10.09 -11.26
CA LEU A 270 12.23 9.12 -11.22
C LEU A 270 11.72 7.68 -11.09
N ALA A 271 10.73 7.45 -10.22
CA ALA A 271 10.13 6.14 -10.02
C ALA A 271 9.43 5.62 -11.28
N ARG A 272 8.77 6.50 -12.05
CA ARG A 272 8.21 6.12 -13.37
C ARG A 272 9.30 5.76 -14.39
N LYS A 273 10.42 6.46 -14.37
CA LYS A 273 11.54 6.26 -15.30
C LYS A 273 12.32 4.96 -15.03
N TYR A 274 12.53 4.62 -13.77
CA TYR A 274 13.38 3.49 -13.35
C TYR A 274 12.59 2.27 -12.85
N HIS A 275 11.28 2.24 -13.05
CA HIS A 275 10.45 1.12 -12.62
C HIS A 275 10.96 -0.24 -13.19
N PRO A 276 11.13 -1.29 -12.36
CA PRO A 276 11.75 -2.55 -12.76
C PRO A 276 11.04 -3.25 -13.94
N ASP A 277 9.72 -3.10 -14.07
CA ASP A 277 8.96 -3.69 -15.18
C ASP A 277 9.19 -2.97 -16.53
N LYS A 278 9.50 -1.66 -16.52
CA LYS A 278 9.79 -0.89 -17.75
C LYS A 278 11.30 -0.88 -18.05
N ASN A 279 12.14 -1.03 -17.03
CA ASN A 279 13.59 -1.08 -17.13
C ASN A 279 14.17 -2.10 -16.12
N PRO A 280 14.43 -3.35 -16.54
CA PRO A 280 14.96 -4.40 -15.65
C PRO A 280 16.31 -4.02 -15.01
N ALA A 281 17.12 -3.20 -15.68
CA ALA A 281 18.39 -2.70 -15.17
C ALA A 281 18.24 -1.49 -14.20
N GLY A 282 17.04 -0.91 -14.10
CA GLY A 282 16.75 0.27 -13.28
C GLY A 282 16.43 -0.01 -11.82
N ARG A 283 16.36 -1.29 -11.41
CA ARG A 283 15.93 -1.70 -10.06
C ARG A 283 16.78 -1.10 -8.94
N SER A 284 18.11 -1.04 -9.10
CA SER A 284 19.01 -0.44 -8.10
C SER A 284 18.75 1.05 -7.91
N THR A 285 18.55 1.79 -9.02
CA THR A 285 18.19 3.21 -8.99
C THR A 285 16.81 3.45 -8.40
N PHE A 286 15.84 2.57 -8.68
CA PHE A 286 14.50 2.64 -8.09
C PHE A 286 14.54 2.52 -6.56
N LEU A 287 15.31 1.56 -6.04
CA LEU A 287 15.50 1.39 -4.60
C LEU A 287 16.22 2.59 -3.96
N ALA A 288 17.24 3.15 -4.63
CA ALA A 288 17.92 4.35 -4.15
C ALA A 288 17.00 5.58 -4.11
N VAL A 289 16.13 5.74 -5.10
CA VAL A 289 15.12 6.81 -5.15
C VAL A 289 14.07 6.67 -4.04
N ALA A 290 13.64 5.44 -3.74
CA ALA A 290 12.75 5.18 -2.60
C ALA A 290 13.42 5.49 -1.26
N ALA A 291 14.66 5.03 -1.05
CA ALA A 291 15.43 5.33 0.15
C ALA A 291 15.70 6.84 0.33
N ALA A 292 15.95 7.56 -0.76
CA ALA A 292 16.14 9.01 -0.72
C ALA A 292 14.86 9.77 -0.35
N TYR A 293 13.69 9.28 -0.79
CA TYR A 293 12.41 9.83 -0.37
C TYR A 293 12.14 9.59 1.12
N GLU A 294 12.50 8.44 1.68
CA GLU A 294 12.30 8.15 3.12
C GLU A 294 13.14 9.03 4.05
N VAL A 295 14.27 9.58 3.57
CA VAL A 295 15.17 10.45 4.35
C VAL A 295 14.71 11.92 4.37
N LEU A 296 13.88 12.36 3.42
CA LEU A 296 13.47 13.76 3.22
C LEU A 296 12.04 14.02 3.69
#